data_AF-W7UCV2-F1
#
_entry.id   AF-W7UCV2-F1
#
_cell.length_a   1.000
_cell.length_b   1.000
_cell.length_c   1.000
_cell.angle_alpha   90.00
_cell.angle_beta   90.00
_cell.angle_gamma   90.00
#
_symmetry.space_group_name_H-M   'P 1'
#
loop_
_entity.id
_entity.type
_entity.pdbx_description
1 polymer ?
#
loop_
_entity_poly.entity_id
_entity_poly.type
_entity_poly.pdbx_seq_one_letter_code
_entity_poly.pdbx_strand_id
1 'polypeptide(L)'
;MKKALTIGGIIGFLLISALAISIFFPGLPTYLKVKLKYEHIDERIPEFEKSDIPGDYVSHTLRGVRFSTPSDWEAYSPIEGAEPNAYRAKDKSTVFVLNLNYKAQEELLKNSEETLGSEYDVWNEYEFSEEDYRHFYKAIGIEPPQYGLNLRMLWYMRDDVTAKDCLKLRGRDRKVFLDVADSKDESVKMETMWKTKGKGFYAYIGRIMYSGFDGNTWTVNIFPDGNENEHFTATIKCSDETTARKIISSIELE
;
A
#
# COMPACT_ATOMS: atom_id res chain seq x y z
N MET A 1 13.19 50.56 34.57
CA MET A 1 11.78 50.38 34.12
C MET A 1 11.62 50.16 32.62
N LYS A 2 12.14 51.00 31.71
CA LYS A 2 11.99 50.81 30.25
C LYS A 2 12.38 49.41 29.75
N LYS A 3 13.53 48.87 30.18
CA LYS A 3 13.99 47.51 29.80
C LYS A 3 13.02 46.39 30.22
N ALA A 4 12.44 46.47 31.41
CA ALA A 4 11.50 45.45 31.89
C ALA A 4 10.17 45.47 31.11
N LEU A 5 9.70 46.66 30.70
CA LEU A 5 8.52 46.82 29.87
C LEU A 5 8.75 46.28 28.44
N THR A 6 9.93 46.53 27.88
CA THR A 6 10.32 46.01 26.56
C THR A 6 10.46 44.49 26.57
N ILE A 7 11.09 43.92 27.61
CA ILE A 7 11.21 42.46 27.78
C ILE A 7 9.83 41.82 27.98
N GLY A 8 8.96 42.42 28.80
CA GLY A 8 7.58 41.94 29.00
C GLY A 8 6.74 41.97 27.73
N GLY A 9 6.87 43.01 26.90
CA GLY A 9 6.22 43.10 25.60
C GLY A 9 6.69 42.04 24.61
N ILE A 10 8.01 41.76 24.55
CA ILE A 10 8.58 40.72 23.70
C ILE A 10 8.09 39.32 24.14
N ILE A 11 8.11 39.03 25.44
CA ILE A 11 7.64 37.74 25.97
C ILE A 11 6.14 37.57 25.70
N GLY A 12 5.33 38.62 25.90
CA GLY A 12 3.90 38.58 25.60
C GLY A 12 3.62 38.29 24.13
N PHE A 13 4.33 38.95 23.21
CA PHE A 13 4.21 38.69 21.77
C PHE A 13 4.63 37.26 21.40
N LEU A 14 5.70 36.73 21.99
CA LEU A 14 6.15 35.35 21.78
C LEU A 14 5.12 34.33 22.28
N LEU A 15 4.50 34.56 23.44
CA LEU A 15 3.45 33.69 23.97
C LEU A 15 2.19 33.68 23.10
N ILE A 16 1.74 34.85 22.63
CA ILE A 16 0.59 34.95 21.72
C ILE A 16 0.90 34.24 20.40
N SER A 17 2.11 34.43 19.86
CA SER A 17 2.56 33.77 18.64
C SER A 17 2.63 32.25 18.81
N ALA A 18 3.17 31.76 19.93
CA ALA A 18 3.24 30.33 20.24
C ALA A 18 1.84 29.72 20.42
N LEU A 19 0.91 30.44 21.04
CA LEU A 19 -0.49 30.02 21.18
C LEU A 19 -1.18 29.94 19.82
N ALA A 20 -1.04 30.97 18.98
CA ALA A 20 -1.58 30.96 17.62
C ALA A 20 -1.03 29.79 16.80
N ILE A 21 0.28 29.55 16.83
CA ILE A 21 0.91 28.40 16.18
C ILE A 21 0.33 27.08 16.71
N SER A 22 0.14 26.94 18.01
CA SER A 22 -0.43 25.71 18.60
C SER A 22 -1.90 25.49 18.23
N ILE A 23 -2.65 26.57 17.98
CA ILE A 23 -4.04 26.50 17.52
C ILE A 23 -4.10 26.06 16.06
N PHE A 24 -3.31 26.69 15.18
CA PHE A 24 -3.33 26.41 13.74
C PHE A 24 -2.52 25.17 13.33
N PHE A 25 -1.48 24.82 14.09
CA PHE A 25 -0.57 23.70 13.86
C PHE A 25 -0.36 22.88 15.15
N PRO A 26 -1.43 22.28 15.69
CA PRO A 26 -1.37 21.49 16.94
C PRO A 26 -0.39 20.32 16.86
N GLY A 27 -0.09 19.85 15.65
CA GLY A 27 0.86 18.76 15.39
C GLY A 27 2.29 19.21 15.16
N LEU A 28 2.64 20.49 15.29
CA LEU A 28 4.01 20.95 15.02
C LEU A 28 5.10 20.20 15.83
N PRO A 29 4.92 19.91 17.14
CA PRO A 29 5.89 19.08 17.87
C PRO A 29 5.98 17.66 17.32
N THR A 30 4.85 17.09 16.89
CA THR A 30 4.78 15.76 16.27
C THR A 30 5.50 15.76 14.93
N TYR A 31 5.29 16.77 14.09
CA TYR A 31 5.99 16.95 12.82
C TYR A 31 7.50 16.94 13.00
N LEU A 32 8.01 17.73 13.96
CA LEU A 32 9.45 17.76 14.26
C LEU A 32 9.96 16.40 14.73
N LYS A 33 9.24 15.73 15.65
CA LYS A 33 9.60 14.39 16.13
C LYS A 33 9.65 13.37 15.00
N VAL A 34 8.64 13.39 14.12
CA VAL A 34 8.47 12.44 13.03
C VAL A 34 9.55 12.62 11.97
N LYS A 35 9.84 13.86 11.58
CA LYS A 35 10.95 14.19 10.67
C LYS A 35 12.33 13.78 11.21
N LEU A 36 12.49 13.69 12.53
CA LEU A 36 13.73 13.25 13.17
C LEU A 36 13.79 11.74 13.37
N LYS A 37 12.66 11.08 13.65
CA LYS A 37 12.60 9.64 13.95
C LYS A 37 12.52 8.79 12.68
N TYR A 38 11.72 9.21 11.71
CA TYR A 38 11.35 8.40 10.54
C TYR A 38 12.04 8.94 9.30
N GLU A 39 12.99 8.18 8.79
CA GLU A 39 13.81 8.57 7.64
C GLU A 39 12.96 8.66 6.37
N HIS A 40 12.04 7.70 6.21
CA HIS A 40 11.30 7.51 4.98
C HIS A 40 9.90 8.11 4.96
N ILE A 41 9.54 8.93 5.97
CA ILE A 41 8.16 9.42 6.12
C ILE A 41 7.66 10.22 4.91
N ASP A 42 8.52 10.98 4.25
CA ASP A 42 8.16 11.80 3.09
C ASP A 42 8.47 11.11 1.74
N GLU A 43 8.96 9.87 1.76
CA GLU A 43 9.18 9.11 0.53
C GLU A 43 7.84 8.76 -0.13
N ARG A 44 7.84 8.80 -1.46
CA ARG A 44 6.72 8.43 -2.32
C ARG A 44 7.11 7.19 -3.11
N ILE A 45 6.13 6.41 -3.52
CA ILE A 45 6.40 5.25 -4.37
C ILE A 45 6.84 5.75 -5.76
N PRO A 46 8.02 5.34 -6.25
CA PRO A 46 8.51 5.73 -7.57
C PRO A 46 7.74 5.02 -8.70
N GLU A 47 7.78 5.60 -9.90
CA GLU A 47 7.25 4.95 -11.09
C GLU A 47 8.09 3.71 -11.48
N PHE A 48 7.41 2.69 -11.97
CA PHE A 48 8.04 1.47 -12.47
C PHE A 48 8.54 1.69 -13.89
N GLU A 49 9.84 1.47 -14.09
CA GLU A 49 10.44 1.53 -15.42
C GLU A 49 10.07 0.29 -16.23
N LYS A 50 9.26 0.50 -17.29
CA LYS A 50 8.84 -0.59 -18.19
C LYS A 50 10.02 -1.07 -19.03
N SER A 51 10.07 -2.38 -19.23
CA SER A 51 11.02 -3.08 -20.09
C SER A 51 10.36 -3.48 -21.40
N ASP A 52 11.15 -3.51 -22.47
CA ASP A 52 10.72 -4.05 -23.75
C ASP A 52 10.42 -5.55 -23.65
N ILE A 53 9.34 -5.98 -24.29
CA ILE A 53 8.91 -7.39 -24.31
C ILE A 53 9.59 -8.09 -25.49
N PRO A 54 10.39 -9.14 -25.24
CA PRO A 54 11.02 -9.92 -26.30
C PRO A 54 10.00 -10.63 -27.21
N GLY A 55 10.36 -10.87 -28.46
CA GLY A 55 9.48 -11.53 -29.43
C GLY A 55 9.22 -13.03 -29.20
N ASP A 56 10.00 -13.67 -28.32
CA ASP A 56 9.82 -15.07 -27.89
C ASP A 56 8.90 -15.20 -26.66
N TYR A 57 8.37 -14.09 -26.15
CA TYR A 57 7.33 -14.12 -25.14
C TYR A 57 5.96 -14.35 -25.79
N VAL A 58 5.16 -15.19 -25.14
CA VAL A 58 3.80 -15.52 -25.56
C VAL A 58 2.82 -14.86 -24.62
N SER A 59 1.76 -14.27 -25.19
CA SER A 59 0.70 -13.63 -24.41
C SER A 59 -0.29 -14.65 -23.87
N HIS A 60 -0.67 -14.48 -22.61
CA HIS A 60 -1.61 -15.31 -21.88
C HIS A 60 -2.61 -14.42 -21.13
N THR A 61 -3.77 -14.98 -20.79
CA THR A 61 -4.76 -14.31 -19.95
C THR A 61 -5.14 -15.24 -18.80
N LEU A 62 -5.09 -14.71 -17.58
CA LEU A 62 -5.64 -15.37 -16.39
C LEU A 62 -6.59 -14.40 -15.69
N ARG A 63 -7.85 -14.81 -15.52
CA ARG A 63 -8.88 -14.05 -14.78
C ARG A 63 -9.02 -12.59 -15.26
N GLY A 64 -8.90 -12.32 -16.56
CA GLY A 64 -9.00 -10.97 -17.13
C GLY A 64 -7.70 -10.14 -17.06
N VAL A 65 -6.63 -10.67 -16.46
CA VAL A 65 -5.28 -10.07 -16.52
C VAL A 65 -4.51 -10.73 -17.65
N ARG A 66 -4.17 -9.94 -18.67
CA ARG A 66 -3.28 -10.35 -19.74
C ARG A 66 -1.83 -10.05 -19.38
N PHE A 67 -0.93 -10.98 -19.67
CA PHE A 67 0.51 -10.83 -19.47
C PHE A 67 1.26 -11.74 -20.43
N SER A 68 2.57 -11.52 -20.59
CA SER A 68 3.41 -12.33 -21.47
C SER A 68 4.51 -13.04 -20.68
N THR A 69 4.75 -14.31 -21.00
CA THR A 69 5.84 -15.14 -20.40
C THR A 69 6.70 -15.76 -21.50
N PRO A 70 7.92 -16.25 -21.19
CA PRO A 70 8.67 -17.10 -22.13
C PRO A 70 7.83 -18.26 -22.66
N SER A 71 8.04 -18.64 -23.93
CA SER A 71 7.21 -19.61 -24.65
C SER A 71 7.19 -21.03 -24.07
N ASP A 72 8.13 -21.37 -23.18
CA ASP A 72 8.25 -22.70 -22.55
C ASP A 72 7.47 -22.83 -21.23
N TRP A 73 6.71 -21.81 -20.84
CA TRP A 73 5.85 -21.83 -19.66
C TRP A 73 4.50 -22.47 -20.00
N GLU A 74 4.03 -23.34 -19.11
CA GLU A 74 2.79 -24.11 -19.30
C GLU A 74 1.73 -23.70 -18.30
N ALA A 75 0.46 -23.76 -18.71
CA ALA A 75 -0.68 -23.50 -17.84
C ALA A 75 -0.72 -24.52 -16.69
N TYR A 76 -0.96 -24.03 -15.47
CA TYR A 76 -0.90 -24.83 -14.25
C TYR A 76 -2.11 -24.54 -13.35
N SER A 77 -2.64 -25.60 -12.76
CA SER A 77 -3.60 -25.54 -11.65
C SER A 77 -3.13 -26.51 -10.55
N PRO A 78 -3.17 -26.11 -9.26
CA PRO A 78 -2.92 -27.02 -8.15
C PRO A 78 -4.06 -28.02 -7.93
N ILE A 79 -5.25 -27.74 -8.48
CA ILE A 79 -6.44 -28.60 -8.38
C ILE A 79 -6.63 -29.28 -9.73
N GLU A 80 -6.57 -30.61 -9.74
CA GLU A 80 -6.77 -31.41 -10.93
C GLU A 80 -8.18 -31.18 -11.52
N GLY A 81 -8.25 -30.92 -12.82
CA GLY A 81 -9.50 -30.64 -13.54
C GLY A 81 -10.06 -29.21 -13.37
N ALA A 82 -9.41 -28.35 -12.57
CA ALA A 82 -9.77 -26.94 -12.49
C ALA A 82 -9.09 -26.10 -13.57
N GLU A 83 -9.74 -24.99 -13.95
CA GLU A 83 -9.16 -24.00 -14.85
C GLU A 83 -7.81 -23.49 -14.33
N PRO A 84 -6.80 -23.34 -15.21
CA PRO A 84 -5.50 -22.81 -14.82
C PRO A 84 -5.62 -21.44 -14.14
N ASN A 85 -4.90 -21.30 -13.03
CA ASN A 85 -4.76 -20.04 -12.31
C ASN A 85 -3.31 -19.55 -12.25
N ALA A 86 -2.40 -20.28 -12.90
CA ALA A 86 -1.00 -19.93 -13.02
C ALA A 86 -0.42 -20.38 -14.37
N TYR A 87 0.71 -19.78 -14.74
CA TYR A 87 1.65 -20.34 -15.73
C TYR A 87 2.97 -20.64 -15.03
N ARG A 88 3.58 -21.78 -15.36
CA ARG A 88 4.76 -22.28 -14.67
C ARG A 88 5.82 -22.82 -15.64
N ALA A 89 7.07 -22.48 -15.37
CA ALA A 89 8.24 -23.02 -16.04
C ALA A 89 8.79 -24.27 -15.34
N LYS A 90 9.66 -25.01 -16.05
CA LYS A 90 10.35 -26.20 -15.52
C LYS A 90 11.23 -25.90 -14.29
N ASP A 91 11.83 -24.71 -14.25
CA ASP A 91 12.65 -24.23 -13.13
C ASP A 91 11.81 -23.77 -11.91
N LYS A 92 10.48 -23.94 -11.98
CA LYS A 92 9.47 -23.53 -11.01
C LYS A 92 9.21 -22.01 -10.95
N SER A 93 9.72 -21.23 -11.89
CA SER A 93 9.23 -19.86 -12.10
C SER A 93 7.73 -19.91 -12.39
N THR A 94 6.95 -18.98 -11.82
CA THR A 94 5.48 -19.02 -11.83
C THR A 94 4.90 -17.61 -11.88
N VAL A 95 3.84 -17.42 -12.66
CA VAL A 95 2.94 -16.27 -12.59
C VAL A 95 1.59 -16.80 -12.16
N PHE A 96 1.06 -16.29 -11.07
CA PHE A 96 -0.22 -16.68 -10.49
C PHE A 96 -1.11 -15.46 -10.35
N VAL A 97 -2.37 -15.55 -10.76
CA VAL A 97 -3.31 -14.43 -10.73
C VAL A 97 -4.53 -14.76 -9.87
N LEU A 98 -4.83 -13.87 -8.92
CA LEU A 98 -6.06 -13.83 -8.16
C LEU A 98 -6.92 -12.65 -8.61
N ASN A 99 -8.22 -12.86 -8.67
CA ASN A 99 -9.23 -11.79 -8.70
C ASN A 99 -9.93 -11.82 -7.33
N LEU A 100 -9.98 -10.67 -6.68
CA LEU A 100 -10.70 -10.43 -5.45
C LEU A 100 -11.77 -9.36 -5.68
N ASN A 101 -12.96 -9.61 -5.17
CA ASN A 101 -13.99 -8.58 -5.02
C ASN A 101 -14.08 -8.19 -3.54
N TYR A 102 -13.71 -6.95 -3.20
CA TYR A 102 -13.66 -6.46 -1.81
C TYR A 102 -15.00 -6.55 -1.08
N LYS A 103 -16.11 -6.27 -1.79
CA LYS A 103 -17.44 -6.38 -1.20
C LYS A 103 -17.76 -7.84 -0.83
N ALA A 104 -17.55 -8.76 -1.77
CA ALA A 104 -17.78 -10.18 -1.51
C ALA A 104 -16.85 -10.71 -0.40
N GLN A 105 -15.61 -10.24 -0.35
CA GLN A 105 -14.67 -10.60 0.71
C GLN A 105 -15.14 -10.10 2.09
N GLU A 106 -15.64 -8.88 2.18
CA GLU A 106 -16.16 -8.35 3.43
C GLU A 106 -17.42 -9.08 3.90
N GLU A 107 -18.30 -9.47 2.98
CA GLU A 107 -19.46 -10.31 3.29
C GLU A 107 -19.02 -11.69 3.82
N LEU A 108 -17.99 -12.30 3.24
CA LEU A 108 -17.41 -13.55 3.74
C LEU A 108 -16.79 -13.40 5.13
N LEU A 109 -16.09 -12.30 5.39
CA LEU A 109 -15.49 -12.02 6.70
C LEU A 109 -16.55 -11.81 7.78
N LYS A 110 -17.61 -11.05 7.49
CA LYS A 110 -18.76 -10.86 8.39
C LYS A 110 -19.43 -12.20 8.74
N ASN A 111 -19.68 -13.04 7.74
CA ASN A 111 -20.26 -14.37 7.99
C ASN A 111 -19.32 -15.26 8.84
N SER A 112 -18.00 -15.11 8.65
CA SER A 112 -17.00 -15.87 9.43
C SER A 112 -16.98 -15.39 10.88
N GLU A 113 -17.06 -14.09 11.14
CA GLU A 113 -17.17 -13.50 12.48
C GLU A 113 -18.46 -13.96 13.19
N GLU A 114 -19.60 -13.97 12.49
CA GLU A 114 -20.86 -14.48 13.04
C GLU A 114 -20.78 -15.97 13.42
N THR A 115 -20.03 -16.77 12.64
CA THR A 115 -19.94 -18.22 12.82
C THR A 115 -18.87 -18.63 13.84
N LEU A 116 -17.72 -17.95 13.83
CA LEU A 116 -16.53 -18.31 14.60
C LEU A 116 -16.31 -17.40 15.82
N GLY A 117 -17.09 -16.32 15.95
CA GLY A 117 -16.99 -15.34 17.02
C GLY A 117 -15.95 -14.25 16.75
N SER A 118 -15.86 -13.30 17.70
CA SER A 118 -15.01 -12.10 17.62
C SER A 118 -13.50 -12.37 17.58
N GLU A 119 -13.07 -13.62 17.76
CA GLU A 119 -11.66 -14.01 17.57
C GLU A 119 -11.23 -13.92 16.10
N TYR A 120 -12.18 -13.83 15.17
CA TYR A 120 -11.93 -13.73 13.72
C TYR A 120 -12.16 -12.30 13.16
N ASP A 121 -12.02 -11.26 13.97
CA ASP A 121 -12.00 -9.87 13.48
C ASP A 121 -10.62 -9.54 12.89
N VAL A 122 -10.60 -9.16 11.60
CA VAL A 122 -9.38 -8.78 10.87
C VAL A 122 -8.70 -7.54 11.43
N TRP A 123 -9.41 -6.75 12.23
CA TRP A 123 -8.89 -5.55 12.89
C TRP A 123 -8.20 -5.86 14.23
N ASN A 124 -8.32 -7.09 14.76
CA ASN A 124 -7.66 -7.49 16.02
C ASN A 124 -6.12 -7.42 15.95
N GLU A 125 -5.55 -7.55 14.76
CA GLU A 125 -4.10 -7.45 14.53
C GLU A 125 -3.60 -5.99 14.48
N TYR A 126 -4.50 -5.01 14.48
CA TYR A 126 -4.16 -3.59 14.40
C TYR A 126 -4.34 -2.89 15.76
N GLU A 127 -3.52 -1.86 16.03
CA GLU A 127 -3.65 -1.08 17.27
C GLU A 127 -4.97 -0.27 17.34
N PHE A 128 -5.58 0.02 16.19
CA PHE A 128 -6.75 0.89 16.04
C PHE A 128 -7.87 0.20 15.26
N SER A 129 -9.11 0.62 15.49
CA SER A 129 -10.26 0.07 14.77
C SER A 129 -10.33 0.58 13.33
N GLU A 130 -11.16 -0.06 12.50
CA GLU A 130 -11.46 0.42 11.15
C GLU A 130 -11.93 1.89 11.13
N GLU A 131 -12.82 2.25 12.06
CA GLU A 131 -13.39 3.59 12.16
C GLU A 131 -12.30 4.64 12.45
N ASP A 132 -11.35 4.31 13.32
CA ASP A 132 -10.20 5.17 13.63
C ASP A 132 -9.36 5.43 12.37
N TYR A 133 -9.04 4.39 11.59
CA TYR A 133 -8.28 4.55 10.34
C TYR A 133 -9.06 5.33 9.29
N ARG A 134 -10.36 5.05 9.11
CA ARG A 134 -11.22 5.79 8.17
C ARG A 134 -11.29 7.26 8.52
N HIS A 135 -11.47 7.58 9.80
CA HIS A 135 -11.51 8.97 10.27
C HIS A 135 -10.16 9.66 10.05
N PHE A 136 -9.04 8.98 10.37
CA PHE A 136 -7.69 9.48 10.12
C PHE A 136 -7.45 9.81 8.63
N TYR A 137 -7.73 8.87 7.71
CA TYR A 137 -7.51 9.08 6.27
C TYR A 137 -8.32 10.27 5.76
N LYS A 138 -9.59 10.38 6.16
CA LYS A 138 -10.43 11.55 5.84
C LYS A 138 -9.86 12.85 6.39
N ALA A 139 -9.34 12.83 7.62
CA ALA A 139 -8.76 14.01 8.26
C ALA A 139 -7.52 14.54 7.51
N ILE A 140 -6.80 13.67 6.80
CA ILE A 140 -5.65 14.04 5.95
C ILE A 140 -6.01 14.21 4.46
N GLY A 141 -7.30 14.14 4.12
CA GLY A 141 -7.81 14.38 2.77
C GLY A 141 -7.72 13.19 1.82
N ILE A 142 -7.53 11.98 2.34
CA ILE A 142 -7.59 10.73 1.59
C ILE A 142 -8.98 10.13 1.78
N GLU A 143 -9.71 9.89 0.69
CA GLU A 143 -10.99 9.19 0.77
C GLU A 143 -10.74 7.68 0.86
N PRO A 144 -11.07 7.02 1.99
CA PRO A 144 -10.92 5.58 2.11
C PRO A 144 -11.92 4.86 1.20
N PRO A 145 -11.57 3.67 0.68
CA PRO A 145 -12.47 2.89 -0.17
C PRO A 145 -13.69 2.46 0.65
N GLN A 146 -14.82 2.23 -0.01
CA GLN A 146 -16.01 1.73 0.69
C GLN A 146 -15.73 0.39 1.39
N TYR A 147 -15.07 -0.54 0.70
CA TYR A 147 -14.74 -1.89 1.18
C TYR A 147 -13.23 -2.15 1.10
N GLY A 148 -12.73 -3.08 1.92
CA GLY A 148 -11.35 -3.57 1.82
C GLY A 148 -10.26 -2.57 2.24
N LEU A 149 -10.54 -1.67 3.19
CA LEU A 149 -9.56 -0.70 3.67
C LEU A 149 -8.28 -1.37 4.17
N ASN A 150 -8.39 -2.41 5.00
CA ASN A 150 -7.27 -3.18 5.54
C ASN A 150 -6.31 -3.69 4.44
N LEU A 151 -6.84 -4.07 3.27
CA LEU A 151 -6.07 -4.56 2.13
C LEU A 151 -5.41 -3.44 1.30
N ARG A 152 -5.76 -2.17 1.57
CA ARG A 152 -5.21 -0.99 0.87
C ARG A 152 -4.37 -0.07 1.75
N MET A 153 -4.40 -0.27 3.06
CA MET A 153 -3.67 0.58 4.01
C MET A 153 -2.18 0.69 3.69
N LEU A 154 -1.55 -0.42 3.30
CA LEU A 154 -0.15 -0.42 2.89
C LEU A 154 0.09 0.61 1.78
N TRP A 155 -0.76 0.66 0.76
CA TRP A 155 -0.58 1.55 -0.38
C TRP A 155 -0.74 3.03 -0.01
N TYR A 156 -1.78 3.35 0.77
CA TYR A 156 -2.00 4.73 1.26
C TYR A 156 -0.87 5.19 2.18
N MET A 157 -0.44 4.33 3.08
CA MET A 157 0.68 4.61 3.96
C MET A 157 1.97 4.87 3.17
N ARG A 158 2.28 4.02 2.19
CA ARG A 158 3.52 4.08 1.41
C ARG A 158 3.55 5.26 0.44
N ASP A 159 2.45 5.52 -0.28
CA ASP A 159 2.42 6.54 -1.34
C ASP A 159 1.78 7.87 -0.92
N ASP A 160 0.81 7.91 -0.01
CA ASP A 160 -0.01 9.11 0.24
C ASP A 160 0.28 9.83 1.56
N VAL A 161 0.71 9.13 2.61
CA VAL A 161 1.02 9.73 3.92
C VAL A 161 2.41 10.37 3.94
N THR A 162 2.51 11.59 4.49
CA THR A 162 3.73 12.39 4.69
C THR A 162 3.82 12.97 6.09
N ALA A 163 4.97 13.51 6.47
CA ALA A 163 5.13 14.15 7.76
C ALA A 163 4.18 15.36 7.91
N LYS A 164 3.90 16.09 6.83
CA LYS A 164 3.05 17.29 6.87
C LYS A 164 1.62 17.00 7.29
N ASP A 165 1.14 15.79 7.04
CA ASP A 165 -0.25 15.42 7.33
C ASP A 165 -0.56 15.47 8.83
N CYS A 166 0.45 15.28 9.69
CA CYS A 166 0.24 15.39 11.14
C CYS A 166 0.06 16.83 11.65
N LEU A 167 0.38 17.87 10.86
CA LEU A 167 0.43 19.26 11.34
C LEU A 167 -0.91 19.74 11.91
N LYS A 168 -2.02 19.25 11.37
CA LYS A 168 -3.38 19.61 11.79
C LYS A 168 -4.05 18.57 12.68
N LEU A 169 -3.42 17.39 12.86
CA LEU A 169 -4.02 16.28 13.61
C LEU A 169 -4.00 16.53 15.12
N ARG A 170 -5.03 16.02 15.78
CA ARG A 170 -5.22 16.06 17.23
C ARG A 170 -5.70 14.69 17.73
N GLY A 171 -5.67 14.49 19.04
CA GLY A 171 -6.34 13.36 19.68
C GLY A 171 -5.97 11.99 19.10
N ARG A 172 -6.99 11.23 18.70
CA ARG A 172 -6.90 9.85 18.19
C ARG A 172 -6.21 9.79 16.82
N ASP A 173 -6.56 10.67 15.88
CA ASP A 173 -5.94 10.71 14.54
C ASP A 173 -4.43 10.90 14.60
N ARG A 174 -3.96 11.70 15.56
CA ARG A 174 -2.52 11.88 15.76
C ARG A 174 -1.83 10.60 16.25
N LYS A 175 -2.52 9.74 16.99
CA LYS A 175 -1.99 8.44 17.42
C LYS A 175 -1.97 7.46 16.24
N VAL A 176 -3.06 7.38 15.47
CA VAL A 176 -3.14 6.60 14.23
C VAL A 176 -2.02 7.01 13.26
N PHE A 177 -1.81 8.31 13.07
CA PHE A 177 -0.70 8.81 12.25
C PHE A 177 0.68 8.29 12.69
N LEU A 178 0.93 8.21 14.00
CA LEU A 178 2.22 7.75 14.51
C LEU A 178 2.44 6.27 14.28
N ASP A 179 1.39 5.46 14.41
CA ASP A 179 1.39 4.03 14.08
C ASP A 179 1.63 3.81 12.57
N VAL A 180 0.90 4.55 11.73
CA VAL A 180 1.10 4.54 10.27
C VAL A 180 2.52 5.01 9.89
N ALA A 181 3.07 6.01 10.56
CA ALA A 181 4.44 6.47 10.31
C ALA A 181 5.50 5.42 10.69
N ASP A 182 5.28 4.68 11.78
CA ASP A 182 6.13 3.55 12.20
C ASP A 182 6.09 2.44 11.16
N SER A 183 4.89 1.99 10.80
CA SER A 183 4.64 0.97 9.78
C SER A 183 5.21 1.36 8.41
N LYS A 184 5.18 2.65 8.04
CA LYS A 184 5.79 3.14 6.80
C LYS A 184 7.30 2.94 6.80
N ASP A 185 7.97 3.33 7.87
CA ASP A 185 9.43 3.24 7.99
C ASP A 185 9.91 1.78 8.05
N GLU A 186 9.12 0.89 8.67
CA GLU A 186 9.38 -0.55 8.68
C GLU A 186 9.18 -1.19 7.30
N SER A 187 8.07 -0.89 6.62
CA SER A 187 7.76 -1.47 5.31
C SER A 187 8.80 -1.16 4.23
N VAL A 188 9.47 0.01 4.25
CA VAL A 188 10.56 0.31 3.28
C VAL A 188 11.68 -0.72 3.38
N LYS A 189 11.93 -1.23 4.58
CA LYS A 189 13.01 -2.17 4.87
C LYS A 189 12.64 -3.59 4.45
N MET A 190 11.35 -3.88 4.28
CA MET A 190 10.84 -5.22 3.96
C MET A 190 10.55 -5.42 2.48
N GLU A 191 10.16 -4.37 1.76
CA GLU A 191 9.81 -4.45 0.34
C GLU A 191 10.24 -3.20 -0.44
N THR A 192 10.69 -3.42 -1.68
CA THR A 192 10.80 -2.31 -2.64
C THR A 192 9.48 -2.20 -3.38
N MET A 193 8.99 -0.97 -3.53
CA MET A 193 7.73 -0.70 -4.19
C MET A 193 7.89 0.22 -5.38
N TRP A 194 7.06 0.02 -6.39
CA TRP A 194 6.86 0.91 -7.51
C TRP A 194 5.37 1.05 -7.81
N LYS A 195 5.00 2.05 -8.59
CA LYS A 195 3.67 2.19 -9.16
C LYS A 195 3.73 2.25 -10.68
N THR A 196 2.65 1.87 -11.32
CA THR A 196 2.54 1.92 -12.78
C THR A 196 1.11 2.20 -13.18
N LYS A 197 0.95 2.73 -14.38
CA LYS A 197 -0.34 2.92 -15.02
C LYS A 197 -0.39 2.18 -16.35
N GLY A 198 -1.52 1.52 -16.58
CA GLY A 198 -1.86 0.93 -17.87
C GLY A 198 -3.15 1.50 -18.42
N LYS A 199 -3.63 0.92 -19.50
CA LYS A 199 -4.92 1.29 -20.08
C LYS A 199 -6.04 0.74 -19.18
N GLY A 200 -6.76 1.63 -18.50
CA GLY A 200 -7.90 1.26 -17.66
C GLY A 200 -7.54 0.73 -16.27
N PHE A 201 -6.31 0.94 -15.79
CA PHE A 201 -5.92 0.57 -14.43
C PHE A 201 -4.73 1.36 -13.91
N TYR A 202 -4.60 1.42 -12.58
CA TYR A 202 -3.36 1.69 -11.86
C TYR A 202 -2.90 0.45 -11.09
N ALA A 203 -1.61 0.33 -10.82
CA ALA A 203 -1.09 -0.80 -10.05
C ALA A 203 0.10 -0.42 -9.16
N TYR A 204 0.20 -1.13 -8.03
CA TYR A 204 1.38 -1.13 -7.17
C TYR A 204 2.14 -2.42 -7.35
N ILE A 205 3.46 -2.31 -7.51
CA ILE A 205 4.38 -3.41 -7.72
C ILE A 205 5.25 -3.52 -6.48
N GLY A 206 5.20 -4.64 -5.77
CA GLY A 206 6.05 -4.93 -4.62
C GLY A 206 7.08 -6.01 -4.97
N ARG A 207 8.31 -5.85 -4.50
CA ARG A 207 9.33 -6.90 -4.47
C ARG A 207 9.70 -7.17 -3.03
N ILE A 208 9.47 -8.41 -2.59
CA ILE A 208 9.77 -8.84 -1.22
C ILE A 208 11.28 -8.93 -1.05
N MET A 209 11.82 -8.25 -0.02
CA MET A 209 13.25 -8.25 0.33
C MET A 209 13.55 -8.98 1.65
N TYR A 210 12.52 -9.47 2.34
CA TYR A 210 12.66 -10.07 3.66
C TYR A 210 13.47 -11.37 3.63
N SER A 211 14.44 -11.49 4.56
CA SER A 211 15.44 -12.57 4.62
C SER A 211 14.90 -14.01 4.81
N GLY A 212 13.60 -14.19 5.00
CA GLY A 212 12.93 -15.50 5.06
C GLY A 212 12.26 -15.95 3.75
N PHE A 213 12.23 -15.09 2.71
CA PHE A 213 11.66 -15.44 1.40
C PHE A 213 12.78 -15.76 0.41
N ASP A 214 13.00 -17.05 0.16
CA ASP A 214 13.93 -17.50 -0.87
C ASP A 214 13.36 -17.22 -2.28
N GLY A 215 14.01 -16.28 -2.97
CA GLY A 215 13.88 -16.07 -4.40
C GLY A 215 13.33 -14.70 -4.82
N ASN A 216 13.32 -14.47 -6.13
CA ASN A 216 12.85 -13.22 -6.72
C ASN A 216 11.32 -13.22 -6.86
N THR A 217 10.63 -12.85 -5.78
CA THR A 217 9.15 -12.82 -5.71
C THR A 217 8.64 -11.39 -5.78
N TRP A 218 7.71 -11.18 -6.70
CA TRP A 218 7.07 -9.91 -6.98
C TRP A 218 5.56 -10.05 -6.85
N THR A 219 4.90 -8.97 -6.44
CA THR A 219 3.45 -8.85 -6.43
C THR A 219 3.07 -7.63 -7.24
N VAL A 220 2.03 -7.75 -8.06
CA VAL A 220 1.42 -6.64 -8.78
C VAL A 220 -0.04 -6.57 -8.38
N ASN A 221 -0.37 -5.54 -7.61
CA ASN A 221 -1.72 -5.26 -7.13
C ASN A 221 -2.36 -4.25 -8.09
N ILE A 222 -3.36 -4.70 -8.84
CA ILE A 222 -3.96 -4.00 -9.96
C ILE A 222 -5.37 -3.55 -9.58
N PHE A 223 -5.65 -2.28 -9.82
CA PHE A 223 -6.90 -1.62 -9.49
C PHE A 223 -7.52 -1.05 -10.78
N PRO A 224 -8.61 -1.65 -11.28
CA PRO A 224 -9.27 -1.19 -12.49
C PRO A 224 -9.90 0.19 -12.33
N ASP A 225 -9.82 1.01 -13.37
CA ASP A 225 -10.47 2.31 -13.41
C ASP A 225 -12.00 2.13 -13.39
N GLY A 226 -12.68 2.84 -12.49
CA GLY A 226 -14.15 2.82 -12.41
C GLY A 226 -14.76 1.57 -11.74
N ASN A 227 -13.94 0.63 -11.23
CA ASN A 227 -14.41 -0.49 -10.42
C ASN A 227 -13.65 -0.58 -9.09
N GLU A 228 -14.12 0.16 -8.10
CA GLU A 228 -13.47 0.22 -6.77
C GLU A 228 -13.57 -1.08 -5.97
N ASN A 229 -14.37 -2.05 -6.39
CA ASN A 229 -14.53 -3.32 -5.66
C ASN A 229 -13.62 -4.41 -6.19
N GLU A 230 -13.20 -4.33 -7.44
CA GLU A 230 -12.39 -5.36 -8.08
C GLU A 230 -10.90 -5.07 -7.89
N HIS A 231 -10.15 -6.13 -7.65
CA HIS A 231 -8.72 -6.07 -7.43
C HIS A 231 -8.08 -7.35 -7.94
N PHE A 232 -7.00 -7.21 -8.70
CA PHE A 232 -6.21 -8.36 -9.13
C PHE A 232 -4.85 -8.34 -8.45
N THR A 233 -4.41 -9.51 -8.01
CA THR A 233 -3.03 -9.70 -7.57
C THR A 233 -2.36 -10.70 -8.49
N ALA A 234 -1.33 -10.24 -9.21
CA ALA A 234 -0.41 -11.12 -9.91
C ALA A 234 0.82 -11.36 -9.04
N THR A 235 1.04 -12.60 -8.60
CA THR A 235 2.24 -13.02 -7.90
C THR A 235 3.19 -13.68 -8.89
N ILE A 236 4.41 -13.16 -8.97
CA ILE A 236 5.40 -13.56 -9.96
C ILE A 236 6.64 -14.02 -9.21
N LYS A 237 6.97 -15.30 -9.34
CA LYS A 237 8.21 -15.88 -8.83
C LYS A 237 9.07 -16.24 -10.02
N CYS A 238 10.25 -15.65 -10.13
CA CYS A 238 11.20 -15.97 -11.19
C CYS A 238 12.57 -16.34 -10.62
N SER A 239 13.38 -17.00 -11.42
CA SER A 239 14.80 -17.23 -11.11
C SER A 239 15.65 -15.96 -11.22
N ASP A 240 15.26 -15.00 -12.07
CA ASP A 240 15.93 -13.71 -12.24
C ASP A 240 14.97 -12.50 -12.27
N GLU A 241 15.52 -11.31 -12.01
CA GLU A 241 14.78 -10.04 -11.97
C GLU A 241 14.35 -9.53 -13.35
N THR A 242 15.16 -9.77 -14.38
CA THR A 242 14.89 -9.28 -15.73
C THR A 242 13.63 -9.93 -16.30
N THR A 243 13.46 -11.24 -16.12
CA THR A 243 12.27 -11.98 -16.53
C THR A 243 11.02 -11.44 -15.83
N ALA A 244 11.07 -11.26 -14.50
CA ALA A 244 9.95 -10.71 -13.74
C ALA A 244 9.56 -9.32 -14.24
N ARG A 245 10.51 -8.41 -14.43
CA ARG A 245 10.25 -7.05 -14.93
C ARG A 245 9.60 -7.05 -16.32
N LYS A 246 10.01 -7.93 -17.23
CA LYS A 246 9.39 -8.08 -18.55
C LYS A 246 7.94 -8.55 -18.43
N ILE A 247 7.67 -9.57 -17.61
CA ILE A 247 6.29 -10.04 -17.38
C ILE A 247 5.44 -8.88 -16.82
N ILE A 248 5.91 -8.18 -15.80
CA ILE A 248 5.21 -7.03 -15.19
C ILE A 248 4.94 -5.93 -16.22
N SER A 249 5.91 -5.64 -17.09
CA SER A 249 5.80 -4.60 -18.13
C SER A 249 4.74 -4.92 -19.19
N SER A 250 4.42 -6.20 -19.37
CA SER A 250 3.41 -6.68 -20.33
C SER A 250 1.99 -6.77 -19.77
N ILE A 251 1.77 -6.41 -18.50
CA ILE A 251 0.46 -6.54 -17.87
C ILE A 251 -0.55 -5.57 -18.49
N GLU A 252 -1.70 -6.11 -18.89
CA GLU A 252 -2.88 -5.38 -19.36
C GLU A 252 -4.15 -5.98 -18.70
N LEU A 253 -5.24 -5.20 -18.68
CA LEU A 253 -6.58 -5.70 -18.38
C LEU A 253 -7.38 -5.89 -19.68
N GLU A 254 -8.19 -6.96 -19.73
CA GLU A 254 -9.13 -7.23 -20.83
C GLU A 254 -10.49 -6.54 -20.67
#